data_AF-A0A7J7SWY0-F1
#
_entry.id   AF-A0A7J7SWY0-F1
#
_cell.length_a   1.000
_cell.length_b   1.000
_cell.length_c   1.000
_cell.angle_alpha   90.00
_cell.angle_beta   90.00
_cell.angle_gamma   90.00
#
_symmetry.space_group_name_H-M   'P 1'
#
loop_
_entity.id
_entity.type
_entity.pdbx_description
1 polymer ?
#
loop_
_entity_poly.entity_id
_entity_poly.type
_entity_poly.pdbx_seq_one_letter_code
_entity_poly.pdbx_strand_id
1 'polypeptide(L)'
;MAAALEAPAALATVETVTPAEPMAAQVSAPEPTPGPARSLRTAHDVSGPRTRTGDVLLAEPADFESLLLSRPVLEGLREAGFERPSPVQLKAIPLGRCGLDLIVQAKSGTGKTCVFSTIALDSLVLENLSTQAELSN
;
A
#
# COMPACT_ATOMS: atom_id res chain seq x y z
N MET A 1 67.52 46.83 24.75
CA MET A 1 68.10 46.94 26.11
C MET A 1 67.59 45.77 26.93
N ALA A 2 68.52 45.01 27.53
CA ALA A 2 68.34 44.00 28.60
C ALA A 2 67.54 42.72 28.24
N ALA A 3 68.19 41.55 28.13
CA ALA A 3 68.65 40.63 29.20
C ALA A 3 67.48 39.69 29.62
N ALA A 4 67.50 38.36 29.44
CA ALA A 4 68.40 37.28 29.87
C ALA A 4 67.66 36.37 30.88
N LEU A 5 68.01 35.07 30.90
CA LEU A 5 67.61 33.99 31.84
C LEU A 5 66.15 33.47 31.70
N GLU A 6 65.77 32.20 31.86
CA GLU A 6 66.39 30.98 32.44
C GLU A 6 65.58 29.74 31.97
N ALA A 7 66.20 28.56 31.89
CA ALA A 7 65.51 27.24 31.97
C ALA A 7 65.29 26.92 33.48
N PRO A 8 64.41 25.98 33.97
CA PRO A 8 64.41 24.55 33.60
C PRO A 8 63.10 23.73 33.88
N ALA A 9 63.21 22.41 33.64
CA ALA A 9 62.65 21.28 34.41
C ALA A 9 61.12 21.01 34.51
N ALA A 10 60.73 19.90 33.86
CA ALA A 10 60.01 18.73 34.40
C ALA A 10 58.71 18.92 35.22
N LEU A 11 57.60 18.32 34.75
CA LEU A 11 56.98 17.11 35.32
C LEU A 11 55.55 16.86 34.77
N ALA A 12 55.25 15.56 34.62
CA ALA A 12 53.95 14.89 34.77
C ALA A 12 52.87 14.98 33.66
N THR A 13 52.75 13.84 32.97
CA THR A 13 51.54 12.99 32.84
C THR A 13 50.29 13.59 32.21
N VAL A 14 49.92 13.10 31.01
CA VAL A 14 48.64 12.41 30.73
C VAL A 14 48.84 11.54 29.49
N GLU A 15 48.84 10.21 29.65
CA GLU A 15 48.58 9.27 28.56
C GLU A 15 47.10 9.37 28.21
N THR A 16 46.79 9.82 26.99
CA THR A 16 45.45 9.74 26.44
C THR A 16 45.28 8.36 25.83
N VAL A 17 44.67 7.45 26.58
CA VAL A 17 44.16 6.18 26.05
C VAL A 17 42.94 6.50 25.19
N THR A 18 43.09 6.35 23.88
CA THR A 18 42.00 6.18 22.91
C THR A 18 41.13 4.98 23.33
N PRO A 19 39.81 5.14 23.54
CA PRO A 19 38.92 3.99 23.61
C PRO A 19 38.76 3.42 22.20
N ALA A 20 39.19 2.17 22.02
CA ALA A 20 38.90 1.37 20.84
C ALA A 20 37.37 1.24 20.68
N GLU A 21 36.87 1.57 19.49
CA GLU A 21 35.49 1.26 19.09
C GLU A 21 35.25 -0.25 19.13
N PRO A 22 34.14 -0.74 19.71
CA PRO A 22 33.79 -2.14 19.60
C PRO A 22 33.29 -2.40 18.17
N MET A 23 33.92 -3.37 17.51
CA MET A 23 33.48 -4.02 16.28
C MET A 23 31.96 -4.20 16.27
N ALA A 24 31.28 -3.54 15.33
CA ALA A 24 29.88 -3.79 15.01
C ALA A 24 29.75 -5.25 14.55
N ALA A 25 29.18 -6.09 15.40
CA ALA A 25 28.73 -7.41 15.02
C ALA A 25 27.69 -7.26 13.90
N GLN A 26 27.99 -7.82 12.74
CA GLN A 26 27.03 -7.95 11.64
C GLN A 26 25.87 -8.84 12.11
N VAL A 27 24.77 -8.23 12.52
CA VAL A 27 23.48 -8.92 12.64
C VAL A 27 23.01 -9.18 11.22
N SER A 28 23.22 -10.41 10.75
CA SER A 28 22.52 -10.92 9.58
C SER A 28 21.02 -10.79 9.84
N ALA A 29 20.35 -9.92 9.07
CA ALA A 29 18.90 -9.82 9.12
C ALA A 29 18.31 -11.22 8.87
N PRO A 30 17.30 -11.65 9.65
CA PRO A 30 16.59 -12.89 9.32
C PRO A 30 15.96 -12.70 7.95
N GLU A 31 16.18 -13.66 7.04
CA GLU A 31 15.41 -13.72 5.80
C GLU A 31 13.91 -13.61 6.12
N PRO A 32 13.12 -12.90 5.29
CA PRO A 32 11.70 -12.76 5.51
C PRO A 32 11.05 -14.14 5.39
N THR A 33 10.83 -14.80 6.52
CA THR A 33 10.05 -16.02 6.57
C THR A 33 8.68 -15.68 5.98
N PRO A 34 8.24 -16.34 4.88
CA PRO A 34 6.90 -16.11 4.38
C PRO A 34 5.94 -16.50 5.50
N GLY A 35 5.29 -15.49 6.07
CA GLY A 35 4.27 -15.69 7.10
C GLY A 35 3.18 -16.63 6.58
N PRO A 36 2.42 -17.28 7.48
CA PRO A 36 1.34 -18.16 7.05
C PRO A 36 0.47 -17.40 6.05
N ALA A 37 0.28 -17.96 4.85
CA ALA A 37 -0.54 -17.40 3.80
C ALA A 37 -1.86 -16.98 4.43
N ARG A 38 -2.04 -15.66 4.58
CA ARG A 38 -3.20 -15.08 5.24
C ARG A 38 -4.39 -15.65 4.47
N SER A 39 -5.18 -16.53 5.09
CA SER A 39 -6.32 -17.17 4.43
C SER A 39 -7.10 -16.08 3.71
N LEU A 40 -7.02 -16.08 2.37
CA LEU A 40 -7.55 -15.03 1.52
C LEU A 40 -9.06 -15.06 1.75
N ARG A 41 -9.54 -14.16 2.62
CA ARG A 41 -10.97 -13.96 2.79
C ARG A 41 -11.45 -13.35 1.49
N THR A 42 -12.21 -14.11 0.70
CA THR A 42 -12.89 -13.64 -0.50
C THR A 42 -13.60 -12.33 -0.19
N ALA A 43 -13.26 -11.24 -0.89
CA ALA A 43 -13.82 -9.91 -0.64
C ALA A 43 -15.35 -9.90 -0.72
N HIS A 44 -15.92 -10.73 -1.58
CA HIS A 44 -17.35 -10.99 -1.60
C HIS A 44 -17.63 -12.46 -1.93
N ASP A 45 -17.89 -13.25 -0.89
CA ASP A 45 -18.47 -14.59 -1.07
C ASP A 45 -19.93 -14.44 -1.55
N VAL A 46 -20.16 -14.69 -2.83
CA VAL A 46 -21.48 -14.68 -3.47
C VAL A 46 -22.23 -15.99 -3.20
N SER A 47 -21.50 -17.07 -2.92
CA SER A 47 -22.02 -18.42 -2.67
C SER A 47 -22.24 -18.72 -1.18
N GLY A 48 -21.87 -17.78 -0.32
CA GLY A 48 -21.96 -17.93 1.12
C GLY A 48 -23.39 -18.00 1.68
N PRO A 49 -23.56 -18.43 2.93
CA PRO A 49 -24.87 -18.70 3.54
C PRO A 49 -25.70 -17.42 3.81
N ARG A 50 -25.17 -16.23 3.51
CA ARG A 50 -25.87 -14.96 3.78
C ARG A 50 -26.71 -14.57 2.58
N THR A 51 -28.02 -14.41 2.80
CA THR A 51 -28.95 -13.89 1.80
C THR A 51 -28.51 -12.49 1.33
N ARG A 52 -28.17 -12.36 0.04
CA ARG A 52 -27.83 -11.08 -0.58
C ARG A 52 -29.09 -10.46 -1.19
N THR A 53 -29.22 -9.14 -1.05
CA THR A 53 -30.29 -8.37 -1.70
C THR A 53 -29.93 -8.07 -3.16
N GLY A 54 -30.93 -7.73 -3.98
CA GLY A 54 -30.75 -7.42 -5.41
C GLY A 54 -29.85 -6.22 -5.72
N ASP A 55 -29.45 -5.45 -4.70
CA ASP A 55 -28.48 -4.36 -4.84
C ASP A 55 -27.01 -4.86 -4.89
N VAL A 56 -26.80 -6.16 -4.68
CA VAL A 56 -25.48 -6.83 -4.71
C VAL A 56 -25.43 -7.85 -5.84
N LEU A 57 -26.53 -8.52 -6.16
CA LEU A 57 -26.62 -9.51 -7.23
C LEU A 57 -27.11 -8.87 -8.52
N LEU A 58 -26.44 -9.16 -9.63
CA LEU A 58 -26.92 -8.79 -10.96
C LEU A 58 -27.95 -9.82 -11.46
N ALA A 59 -28.93 -9.36 -12.24
CA ALA A 59 -29.88 -10.24 -12.93
C ALA A 59 -29.20 -11.03 -14.05
N GLU A 60 -28.25 -10.40 -14.75
CA GLU A 60 -27.43 -11.02 -15.80
C GLU A 60 -25.96 -11.10 -15.33
N PRO A 61 -25.25 -12.20 -15.62
CA PRO A 61 -23.84 -12.31 -15.27
C PRO A 61 -23.01 -11.26 -16.02
N ALA A 62 -22.11 -10.60 -15.29
CA ALA A 62 -21.13 -9.68 -15.85
C ALA A 62 -19.80 -9.86 -15.10
N ASP A 63 -18.71 -9.55 -15.78
CA ASP A 63 -17.34 -9.76 -15.31
C ASP A 63 -16.55 -8.43 -15.32
N PHE A 64 -15.52 -8.32 -14.48
CA PHE A 64 -14.70 -7.10 -14.38
C PHE A 64 -13.92 -6.82 -15.67
N GLU A 65 -13.61 -7.86 -16.44
CA GLU A 65 -12.95 -7.85 -17.73
C GLU A 65 -13.72 -7.02 -18.77
N SER A 66 -15.04 -6.93 -18.62
CA SER A 66 -15.90 -6.12 -19.48
C SER A 66 -15.80 -4.61 -19.20
N LEU A 67 -15.18 -4.21 -18.08
CA LEU A 67 -15.09 -2.81 -17.65
C LEU A 67 -13.85 -2.08 -18.21
N LEU A 68 -13.10 -2.73 -19.12
CA LEU A 68 -11.93 -2.20 -19.82
C LEU A 68 -10.78 -1.76 -18.90
N LEU A 69 -10.71 -2.30 -17.68
CA LEU A 69 -9.68 -1.98 -16.68
C LEU A 69 -8.29 -2.43 -17.14
N SER A 70 -7.25 -1.78 -16.61
CA SER A 70 -5.87 -2.19 -16.81
C SER A 70 -5.61 -3.58 -16.20
N ARG A 71 -4.68 -4.32 -16.82
CA ARG A 71 -4.32 -5.67 -16.39
C ARG A 71 -3.90 -5.77 -14.92
N PRO A 72 -3.06 -4.87 -14.37
CA PRO A 72 -2.68 -4.93 -12.95
C PRO A 72 -3.89 -4.80 -12.00
N VAL A 73 -4.88 -3.98 -12.38
CA VAL A 73 -6.10 -3.79 -11.58
C VAL A 73 -6.98 -5.03 -11.62
N LEU A 74 -7.15 -5.66 -12.80
CA LEU A 74 -7.89 -6.91 -12.95
C LEU A 74 -7.26 -8.05 -12.13
N GLU A 75 -5.94 -8.18 -12.19
CA GLU A 75 -5.20 -9.17 -11.40
C GLU A 75 -5.35 -8.93 -9.90
N GLY A 76 -5.22 -7.69 -9.45
CA GLY A 76 -5.41 -7.31 -8.04
C GLY A 76 -6.83 -7.54 -7.53
N LEU A 77 -7.86 -7.29 -8.35
CA LEU A 77 -9.25 -7.60 -8.03
C LEU A 77 -9.44 -9.11 -7.81
N ARG A 78 -8.95 -9.93 -8.74
CA ARG A 78 -9.02 -11.39 -8.63
C ARG A 78 -8.29 -11.91 -7.39
N GLU A 79 -7.08 -11.41 -7.11
CA GLU A 79 -6.29 -11.80 -5.94
C GLU A 79 -6.95 -11.39 -4.62
N ALA A 80 -7.62 -10.23 -4.60
CA ALA A 80 -8.43 -9.81 -3.46
C ALA A 80 -9.76 -10.60 -3.34
N GLY A 81 -10.05 -11.53 -4.25
CA GLY A 81 -11.26 -12.35 -4.25
C GLY A 81 -12.49 -11.59 -4.71
N PHE A 82 -12.34 -10.67 -5.65
CA PHE A 82 -13.44 -10.08 -6.39
C PHE A 82 -13.78 -10.94 -7.60
N GLU A 83 -14.92 -11.64 -7.56
CA GLU A 83 -15.36 -12.54 -8.62
C GLU A 83 -16.24 -11.82 -9.65
N ARG A 84 -17.22 -11.04 -9.19
CA ARG A 84 -18.18 -10.35 -10.06
C ARG A 84 -18.50 -8.95 -9.54
N PRO A 85 -18.65 -7.95 -10.43
CA PRO A 85 -19.04 -6.60 -10.03
C PRO A 85 -20.48 -6.56 -9.52
N SER A 86 -20.73 -5.70 -8.53
CA SER A 86 -22.09 -5.36 -8.11
C SER A 86 -22.76 -4.40 -9.10
N PRO A 87 -24.11 -4.24 -9.08
CA PRO A 87 -24.82 -3.30 -9.95
C PRO A 87 -24.30 -1.85 -9.87
N VAL A 88 -23.87 -1.40 -8.69
CA VAL A 88 -23.30 -0.06 -8.52
C VAL A 88 -21.90 0.03 -9.12
N GLN A 89 -21.08 -1.02 -9.00
CA GLN A 89 -19.73 -1.07 -9.56
C GLN A 89 -19.76 -1.07 -11.09
N LEU A 90 -20.61 -1.91 -11.68
CA LEU A 90 -20.75 -2.03 -13.13
C LEU A 90 -21.16 -0.72 -13.79
N LYS A 91 -22.00 0.08 -13.13
CA LYS A 91 -22.43 1.40 -13.64
C LYS A 91 -21.39 2.49 -13.39
N ALA A 92 -20.77 2.50 -12.21
CA ALA A 92 -19.94 3.63 -11.80
C ALA A 92 -18.49 3.55 -12.30
N ILE A 93 -17.89 2.34 -12.34
CA ILE A 93 -16.48 2.17 -12.71
C ILE A 93 -16.20 2.72 -14.13
N PRO A 94 -16.95 2.35 -15.19
CA PRO A 94 -16.67 2.87 -16.53
C PRO A 94 -16.78 4.40 -16.61
N LEU A 95 -17.75 5.01 -15.92
CA LEU A 95 -17.93 6.46 -15.92
C LEU A 95 -16.76 7.17 -15.23
N GLY A 96 -16.29 6.65 -14.09
CA GLY A 96 -15.18 7.26 -13.35
C GLY A 96 -13.86 7.14 -14.08
N ARG A 97 -13.64 6.04 -14.82
CA ARG A 97 -12.47 5.87 -15.70
C ARG A 97 -12.43 6.87 -16.85
N CYS A 98 -13.58 7.37 -17.29
CA CYS A 98 -13.65 8.45 -18.26
C CYS A 98 -13.29 9.83 -17.67
N GLY A 99 -12.91 9.90 -16.38
CA GLY A 99 -12.59 11.15 -15.70
C GLY A 99 -13.81 12.00 -15.35
N LEU A 100 -15.00 11.40 -15.31
CA LEU A 100 -16.23 12.09 -14.92
C LEU A 100 -16.37 12.15 -13.39
N ASP A 101 -16.84 13.29 -12.88
CA ASP A 101 -17.23 13.40 -11.48
C ASP A 101 -18.47 12.56 -11.18
N LEU A 102 -18.43 11.79 -10.09
CA LEU A 102 -19.48 10.83 -9.74
C LEU A 102 -20.08 11.09 -8.36
N ILE A 103 -21.41 11.09 -8.30
CA ILE A 103 -22.16 10.91 -7.06
C ILE A 103 -22.71 9.47 -7.06
N VAL A 104 -22.18 8.62 -6.18
CA VAL A 104 -22.56 7.20 -6.11
C VAL A 104 -23.45 6.95 -4.90
N GLN A 105 -24.75 6.76 -5.13
CA GLN A 105 -25.70 6.36 -4.09
C GLN A 105 -25.93 4.84 -4.11
N ALA A 106 -25.58 4.16 -3.02
CA ALA A 106 -25.93 2.76 -2.80
C ALA A 106 -25.94 2.41 -1.30
N LYS A 107 -26.58 1.29 -0.93
CA LYS A 107 -26.64 0.81 0.45
C LYS A 107 -25.23 0.51 1.02
N SER A 108 -25.12 0.42 2.35
CA SER A 108 -23.87 -0.04 2.96
C SER A 108 -23.57 -1.49 2.55
N GLY A 109 -22.29 -1.82 2.36
CA GLY A 109 -21.87 -3.17 1.96
C GLY A 109 -22.08 -3.54 0.48
N THR A 110 -22.50 -2.62 -0.39
CA THR A 110 -22.64 -2.86 -1.85
C THR A 110 -21.34 -2.64 -2.64
N GLY A 111 -20.26 -2.29 -1.95
CA GLY A 111 -18.93 -2.17 -2.55
C GLY A 111 -18.60 -0.81 -3.17
N LYS A 112 -19.21 0.29 -2.67
CA LYS A 112 -18.85 1.67 -3.07
C LYS A 112 -17.36 1.98 -2.91
N THR A 113 -16.72 1.53 -1.83
CA THR A 113 -15.27 1.70 -1.63
C THR A 113 -14.48 1.08 -2.76
N CYS A 114 -14.85 -0.13 -3.20
CA CYS A 114 -14.21 -0.78 -4.34
C CYS A 114 -14.36 0.04 -5.63
N VAL A 115 -15.49 0.73 -5.86
CA VAL A 115 -15.63 1.64 -7.01
C VAL A 115 -14.53 2.69 -7.02
N PHE A 116 -14.39 3.45 -5.93
CA PHE A 116 -13.42 4.54 -5.85
C PHE A 116 -11.98 4.02 -5.86
N SER A 117 -11.69 2.94 -5.15
CA SER A 117 -10.36 2.31 -5.15
C SER A 117 -9.97 1.81 -6.55
N THR A 118 -10.88 1.14 -7.25
CA THR A 118 -10.61 0.63 -8.61
C THR A 118 -10.36 1.78 -9.58
N ILE A 119 -11.16 2.85 -9.55
CA ILE A 119 -10.96 4.03 -10.41
C ILE A 119 -9.60 4.68 -10.11
N ALA A 120 -9.28 4.90 -8.83
CA ALA A 120 -8.03 5.52 -8.42
C ALA A 120 -6.82 4.69 -8.87
N LEU A 121 -6.84 3.38 -8.63
CA LEU A 121 -5.76 2.46 -9.02
C LEU A 121 -5.58 2.40 -10.54
N ASP A 122 -6.68 2.40 -11.30
CA ASP A 122 -6.61 2.35 -12.77
C ASP A 122 -6.09 3.66 -13.39
N SER A 123 -6.20 4.77 -12.66
CA SER A 123 -5.69 6.08 -13.09
C SER A 123 -4.20 6.31 -12.79
N LEU A 124 -3.54 5.39 -12.07
CA LEU A 124 -2.15 5.56 -11.65
C LEU A 124 -1.17 5.42 -12.83
N VAL A 125 -0.16 6.29 -12.84
CA VAL A 125 1.01 6.20 -13.72
C VAL A 125 2.10 5.45 -12.97
N LEU A 126 2.33 4.18 -13.33
CA LEU A 126 3.24 3.28 -12.59
C LEU A 126 4.72 3.72 -12.62
N GLU A 127 5.12 4.50 -13.61
CA GLU A 127 6.48 5.04 -13.72
C GLU A 127 6.73 6.24 -12.79
N ASN A 128 5.67 6.82 -12.23
CA ASN A 128 5.74 7.96 -11.33
C ASN A 128 5.61 7.52 -9.86
N LEU A 129 6.68 7.69 -9.08
CA LEU A 129 6.74 7.30 -7.66
C LEU A 129 6.23 8.38 -6.70
N SER A 130 5.79 9.55 -7.19
CA SER A 130 5.13 10.54 -6.33
C SER A 130 3.77 10.03 -5.86
N THR A 131 3.25 10.54 -4.75
CA THR A 131 1.85 10.33 -4.35
C THR A 131 0.92 10.83 -5.46
N GLN A 132 0.05 9.96 -5.96
CA GLN A 132 -0.90 10.27 -7.06
C GLN A 132 -2.36 10.22 -6.63
N ALA A 133 -2.68 9.48 -5.57
CA ALA A 133 -4.03 9.36 -5.04
C ALA A 133 -4.00 9.26 -3.51
N GLU A 134 -4.94 9.91 -2.87
CA GLU A 134 -5.20 9.83 -1.43
C GLU A 134 -6.67 9.44 -1.23
N LEU A 135 -6.91 8.33 -0.53
CA LEU A 135 -8.25 7.88 -0.18
C LEU A 135 -8.44 8.10 1.32
N SER A 136 -9.18 9.14 1.68
CA SER A 136 -9.61 9.35 3.06
C SER A 136 -10.81 8.45 3.38
N ASN A 137 -10.82 7.84 4.57
CA ASN A 137 -11.91 7.00 5.07
C ASN A 137 -12.77 7.73 6.10
#